data_AF-A0A524Q723-F1
#
_entry.id   AF-A0A524Q723-F1
#
_cell.length_a   1.000
_cell.length_b   1.000
_cell.length_c   1.000
_cell.angle_alpha   90.00
_cell.angle_beta   90.00
_cell.angle_gamma   90.00
#
_symmetry.space_group_name_H-M   'P 1'
#
loop_
_entity.id
_entity.type
_entity.pdbx_description
1 polymer ?
#
loop_
_entity_poly.entity_id
_entity_poly.type
_entity_poly.pdbx_seq_one_letter_code
_entity_poly.pdbx_strand_id
1 'polypeptide(L)'
;MTELSFFQNFDLAILNEVIGDFPTVCNIDPEILCMPEGRIDPLLVEVKTIFDSYGLLLPDGPFNLNIGAIRALERLCDAGLRHIYLSEHSCEASAPDKLKGLLNISATGNPQRIPLMGHDEYTIRFSDLVAVAEKKGYRTMRGSYCDFIRYDYTDRLHFILTSGSQKDEHEIIRHFIEDLYTSEYLIATRE
;
A
#
# COMPACT_ATOMS: atom_id res chain seq x y z
N MET A 1 2.58 29.47 -11.44
CA MET A 1 2.70 28.65 -10.21
C MET A 1 3.25 27.31 -10.66
N THR A 2 4.38 26.87 -10.13
CA THR A 2 4.87 25.48 -10.32
C THR A 2 4.14 24.56 -9.33
N GLU A 3 4.08 23.26 -9.60
CA GLU A 3 3.45 22.29 -8.69
C GLU A 3 4.06 22.39 -7.28
N LEU A 4 5.39 22.48 -7.18
CA LEU A 4 6.11 22.68 -5.91
C LEU A 4 5.62 23.93 -5.13
N SER A 5 5.32 25.03 -5.82
CA SER A 5 4.83 26.28 -5.19
C SER A 5 3.36 26.24 -4.76
N PHE A 6 2.58 25.24 -5.18
CA PHE A 6 1.22 25.01 -4.68
C PHE A 6 1.28 24.39 -3.27
N PHE A 7 2.06 23.32 -3.10
CA PHE A 7 2.16 22.56 -1.84
C PHE A 7 2.79 23.33 -0.68
N GLN A 8 3.60 24.37 -0.97
CA GLN A 8 4.21 25.25 0.05
C GLN A 8 3.23 25.96 1.00
N ASN A 9 1.92 25.92 0.69
CA ASN A 9 0.85 26.52 1.51
C ASN A 9 0.18 25.50 2.46
N PHE A 10 0.69 24.26 2.52
CA PHE A 10 0.11 23.16 3.30
C PHE A 10 1.19 22.49 4.16
N ASP A 11 0.85 22.14 5.41
CA ASP A 11 1.73 21.36 6.29
C ASP A 11 1.51 19.84 6.19
N LEU A 12 0.32 19.42 5.70
CA LEU A 12 -0.17 18.04 5.73
C LEU A 12 -0.83 17.66 4.40
N ALA A 13 -0.54 16.45 3.90
CA ALA A 13 -1.38 15.73 2.94
C ALA A 13 -1.91 14.41 3.53
N ILE A 14 -3.11 14.01 3.10
CA ILE A 14 -3.80 12.79 3.51
C ILE A 14 -4.26 12.06 2.24
N LEU A 15 -3.83 10.81 2.06
CA LEU A 15 -4.21 9.94 0.94
C LEU A 15 -4.74 8.62 1.53
N ASN A 16 -6.04 8.57 1.81
CA ASN A 16 -6.69 7.48 2.55
C ASN A 16 -7.64 6.69 1.64
N GLU A 17 -7.33 5.44 1.34
CA GLU A 17 -8.05 4.56 0.38
C GLU A 17 -8.21 5.27 -1.00
N VAL A 18 -7.06 5.63 -1.60
CA VAL A 18 -6.97 6.36 -2.90
C VAL A 18 -5.65 6.12 -3.65
N ILE A 19 -4.70 5.36 -3.10
CA ILE A 19 -3.39 5.11 -3.73
C ILE A 19 -3.34 3.75 -4.44
N GLY A 20 -4.26 2.83 -4.11
CA GLY A 20 -4.50 1.59 -4.88
C GLY A 20 -5.06 1.87 -6.27
N ASP A 21 -5.83 2.95 -6.41
CA ASP A 21 -6.33 3.55 -7.66
C ASP A 21 -5.20 3.97 -8.63
N PHE A 22 -3.99 4.24 -8.11
CA PHE A 22 -2.92 4.82 -8.91
C PHE A 22 -2.21 3.74 -9.76
N PRO A 23 -1.73 4.09 -10.98
CA PRO A 23 -1.23 3.12 -11.95
C PRO A 23 -0.22 2.12 -11.38
N THR A 24 -0.48 0.84 -11.57
CA THR A 24 0.39 -0.27 -11.14
C THR A 24 0.91 -1.02 -12.36
N VAL A 25 2.24 -1.14 -12.49
CA VAL A 25 2.86 -1.94 -13.58
C VAL A 25 2.78 -3.40 -13.18
N CYS A 26 2.27 -4.26 -14.06
CA CYS A 26 1.93 -5.64 -13.72
C CYS A 26 2.74 -6.68 -14.51
N ASN A 27 2.98 -7.83 -13.89
CA ASN A 27 3.69 -8.99 -14.46
C ASN A 27 5.09 -8.64 -15.00
N ILE A 28 5.82 -7.80 -14.26
CA ILE A 28 7.22 -7.48 -14.53
C ILE A 28 8.06 -8.73 -14.31
N ASP A 29 8.81 -9.13 -15.33
CA ASP A 29 9.84 -10.17 -15.22
C ASP A 29 11.15 -9.55 -14.66
N PRO A 30 11.66 -10.02 -13.51
CA PRO A 30 12.93 -9.57 -12.94
C PRO A 30 14.13 -9.64 -13.91
N GLU A 31 14.18 -10.65 -14.78
CA GLU A 31 15.31 -10.83 -15.71
C GLU A 31 15.41 -9.70 -16.73
N ILE A 32 14.28 -9.10 -17.12
CA ILE A 32 14.24 -7.99 -18.08
C ILE A 32 14.90 -6.74 -17.50
N LEU A 33 14.76 -6.48 -16.20
CA LEU A 33 15.38 -5.31 -15.55
C LEU A 33 16.92 -5.42 -15.50
N CYS A 34 17.48 -6.64 -15.56
CA CYS A 34 18.91 -6.88 -15.69
C CYS A 34 19.47 -6.59 -17.09
N MET A 35 18.62 -6.39 -18.11
CA MET A 35 19.05 -6.10 -19.47
C MET A 35 19.59 -4.65 -19.64
N PRO A 36 20.37 -4.37 -20.71
CA PRO A 36 20.75 -3.01 -21.08
C PRO A 36 19.53 -2.18 -21.50
N GLU A 37 19.46 -0.93 -21.04
CA GLU A 37 18.31 -0.02 -21.23
C GLU A 37 17.85 0.10 -22.68
N GLY A 38 18.78 0.21 -23.64
CA GLY A 38 18.50 0.26 -25.08
C GLY A 38 17.94 -1.04 -25.69
N ARG A 39 17.42 -1.96 -24.88
CA ARG A 39 16.75 -3.20 -25.28
C ARG A 39 15.44 -3.47 -24.54
N ILE A 40 15.01 -2.59 -23.64
CA ILE A 40 13.78 -2.76 -22.84
C ILE A 40 12.83 -1.58 -23.07
N ASP A 41 11.56 -1.76 -22.70
CA ASP A 41 10.55 -0.70 -22.83
C ASP A 41 10.88 0.51 -21.91
N PRO A 42 10.63 1.76 -22.33
CA PRO A 42 10.85 2.94 -21.48
C PRO A 42 10.20 2.88 -20.09
N LEU A 43 9.03 2.23 -19.96
CA LEU A 43 8.38 2.01 -18.66
C LEU A 43 9.21 1.07 -17.77
N LEU A 44 9.91 0.09 -18.35
CA LEU A 44 10.79 -0.82 -17.61
C LEU A 44 12.14 -0.17 -17.26
N VAL A 45 12.61 0.81 -18.07
CA VAL A 45 13.70 1.70 -17.67
C VAL A 45 13.30 2.53 -16.44
N GLU A 46 12.07 3.05 -16.39
CA GLU A 46 11.56 3.79 -15.22
C GLU A 46 11.38 2.90 -13.98
N VAL A 47 10.82 1.70 -14.14
CA VAL A 47 10.76 0.67 -13.08
C VAL A 47 12.16 0.40 -12.52
N LYS A 48 13.14 0.11 -13.38
CA LYS A 48 14.54 -0.08 -12.98
C LYS A 48 15.10 1.13 -12.22
N THR A 49 14.86 2.33 -12.75
CA THR A 49 15.30 3.59 -12.12
C THR A 49 14.74 3.75 -10.70
N ILE A 50 13.50 3.31 -10.44
CA ILE A 50 12.90 3.32 -9.10
C ILE A 50 13.61 2.31 -8.17
N PHE A 51 13.84 1.07 -8.62
CA PHE A 51 14.58 0.08 -7.84
C PHE A 51 16.00 0.57 -7.47
N ASP A 52 16.75 1.09 -8.45
CA ASP A 52 18.11 1.61 -8.25
C ASP A 52 18.13 2.88 -7.36
N SER A 53 17.18 3.81 -7.56
CA SER A 53 17.12 5.07 -6.81
C SER A 53 16.76 4.87 -5.34
N TYR A 54 15.86 3.94 -5.04
CA TYR A 54 15.36 3.71 -3.68
C TYR A 54 16.04 2.53 -2.97
N GLY A 55 16.72 1.64 -3.70
CA GLY A 55 17.36 0.45 -3.15
C GLY A 55 16.37 -0.67 -2.83
N LEU A 56 15.30 -0.78 -3.62
CA LEU A 56 14.23 -1.76 -3.41
C LEU A 56 14.72 -3.19 -3.67
N LEU A 57 14.18 -4.15 -2.92
CA LEU A 57 14.51 -5.57 -3.11
C LEU A 57 13.70 -6.16 -4.27
N LEU A 58 14.41 -6.55 -5.34
CA LEU A 58 13.86 -7.22 -6.51
C LEU A 58 13.34 -8.63 -6.13
N PRO A 59 12.07 -8.97 -6.45
CA PRO A 59 11.54 -10.32 -6.17
C PRO A 59 12.17 -11.42 -7.04
N ASP A 60 12.17 -12.66 -6.54
CA ASP A 60 12.70 -13.86 -7.23
C ASP A 60 11.87 -14.30 -8.46
N GLY A 61 10.77 -13.62 -8.78
CA GLY A 61 9.86 -14.00 -9.86
C GLY A 61 8.88 -12.87 -10.25
N PRO A 62 7.95 -13.14 -11.20
CA PRO A 62 7.11 -12.10 -11.78
C PRO A 62 6.28 -11.32 -10.76
N PHE A 63 6.36 -9.98 -10.83
CA PHE A 63 5.83 -9.10 -9.79
C PHE A 63 5.10 -7.86 -10.35
N ASN A 64 4.39 -7.17 -9.47
CA ASN A 64 3.66 -5.94 -9.74
C ASN A 64 4.28 -4.79 -8.93
N LEU A 65 4.26 -3.55 -9.44
CA LEU A 65 4.82 -2.37 -8.78
C LEU A 65 3.80 -1.22 -8.78
N ASN A 66 3.47 -0.70 -7.60
CA ASN A 66 2.57 0.45 -7.41
C ASN A 66 3.23 1.78 -7.84
N ILE A 67 3.66 1.88 -9.10
CA ILE A 67 4.46 3.01 -9.62
C ILE A 67 3.76 4.36 -9.43
N GLY A 68 2.44 4.39 -9.49
CA GLY A 68 1.64 5.59 -9.24
C GLY A 68 1.68 6.05 -7.78
N ALA A 69 1.55 5.14 -6.81
CA ALA A 69 1.70 5.43 -5.39
C ALA A 69 3.12 5.92 -5.04
N ILE A 70 4.14 5.27 -5.61
CA ILE A 70 5.55 5.68 -5.48
C ILE A 70 5.77 7.10 -6.03
N ARG A 71 5.35 7.37 -7.28
CA ARG A 71 5.44 8.70 -7.91
C ARG A 71 4.65 9.77 -7.14
N ALA A 72 3.52 9.43 -6.53
CA ALA A 72 2.72 10.36 -5.73
C ALA A 72 3.45 10.73 -4.42
N LEU A 73 3.94 9.74 -3.67
CA LEU A 73 4.73 9.95 -2.47
C LEU A 73 6.02 10.74 -2.74
N GLU A 74 6.76 10.38 -3.80
CA GLU A 74 7.94 11.11 -4.26
C GLU A 74 7.64 12.60 -4.47
N ARG A 75 6.56 12.93 -5.20
CA ARG A 75 6.18 14.33 -5.47
C ARG A 75 5.80 15.09 -4.19
N LEU A 76 5.12 14.44 -3.25
CA LEU A 76 4.75 15.05 -1.96
C LEU A 76 6.00 15.32 -1.09
N CYS A 77 6.99 14.42 -1.14
CA CYS A 77 8.28 14.56 -0.48
C CYS A 77 9.16 15.66 -1.10
N ASP A 78 9.22 15.74 -2.43
CA ASP A 78 9.98 16.76 -3.17
C ASP A 78 9.33 18.15 -3.09
N ALA A 79 8.00 18.20 -3.12
CA ALA A 79 7.22 19.41 -2.84
C ALA A 79 7.39 19.87 -1.37
N GLY A 80 7.69 18.93 -0.47
CA GLY A 80 8.28 19.24 0.82
C GLY A 80 7.32 19.48 1.96
N LEU A 81 6.14 18.85 1.90
CA LEU A 81 5.16 18.83 2.98
C LEU A 81 5.79 18.31 4.28
N ARG A 82 5.45 18.88 5.44
CA ARG A 82 6.00 18.42 6.73
C ARG A 82 5.47 17.04 7.13
N HIS A 83 4.21 16.78 6.83
CA HIS A 83 3.50 15.56 7.20
C HIS A 83 2.78 14.99 5.97
N ILE A 84 2.91 13.69 5.77
CA ILE A 84 2.18 12.94 4.75
C ILE A 84 1.61 11.71 5.45
N TYR A 85 0.29 11.55 5.40
CA TYR A 85 -0.41 10.33 5.78
C TYR A 85 -0.88 9.64 4.51
N LEU A 86 -0.59 8.35 4.36
CA LEU A 86 -1.16 7.48 3.35
C LEU A 86 -1.75 6.24 4.02
N SER A 87 -2.86 5.71 3.52
CA SER A 87 -3.38 4.41 3.93
C SER A 87 -4.16 3.72 2.82
N GLU A 88 -4.10 2.40 2.80
CA GLU A 88 -4.60 1.55 1.72
C GLU A 88 -4.62 0.07 2.16
N HIS A 89 -5.37 -0.78 1.46
CA HIS A 89 -5.24 -2.23 1.57
C HIS A 89 -3.82 -2.70 1.17
N SER A 90 -3.17 -3.52 1.99
CA SER A 90 -1.76 -3.93 1.84
C SER A 90 -1.58 -5.36 1.34
N CYS A 91 -0.59 -5.60 0.47
CA CYS A 91 -0.19 -6.95 0.07
C CYS A 91 0.73 -7.65 1.08
N GLU A 92 1.18 -6.93 2.11
CA GLU A 92 2.09 -7.42 3.17
C GLU A 92 1.35 -7.66 4.51
N ALA A 93 0.08 -7.25 4.59
CA ALA A 93 -0.78 -7.44 5.76
C ALA A 93 -1.01 -8.91 6.12
N SER A 94 -1.11 -9.20 7.42
CA SER A 94 -1.38 -10.55 7.92
C SER A 94 -2.26 -10.55 9.17
N ALA A 95 -3.15 -11.54 9.28
CA ALA A 95 -3.99 -11.71 10.46
C ALA A 95 -3.14 -12.06 11.70
N PRO A 96 -3.38 -11.42 12.87
CA PRO A 96 -2.65 -11.76 14.10
C PRO A 96 -3.02 -13.17 14.57
N ASP A 97 -2.13 -13.84 15.32
CA ASP A 97 -2.27 -15.26 15.68
C ASP A 97 -3.62 -15.63 16.34
N LYS A 98 -4.26 -14.70 17.06
CA LYS A 98 -5.57 -14.90 17.68
C LYS A 98 -6.74 -15.02 16.68
N LEU A 99 -6.56 -14.53 15.45
CA LEU A 99 -7.57 -14.45 14.39
C LEU A 99 -7.14 -15.23 13.13
N LYS A 100 -6.03 -15.95 13.22
CA LYS A 100 -5.43 -16.72 12.13
C LYS A 100 -6.34 -17.88 11.74
N GLY A 101 -6.82 -17.88 10.49
CA GLY A 101 -7.84 -18.82 10.03
C GLY A 101 -9.29 -18.45 10.42
N LEU A 102 -9.50 -17.30 11.09
CA LEU A 102 -10.81 -16.64 11.22
C LEU A 102 -11.00 -15.52 10.19
N LEU A 103 -9.89 -14.99 9.66
CA LEU A 103 -9.82 -13.95 8.64
C LEU A 103 -9.10 -14.47 7.39
N ASN A 104 -9.60 -14.13 6.20
CA ASN A 104 -9.10 -14.55 4.90
C ASN A 104 -7.97 -13.64 4.38
N ILE A 105 -6.96 -13.39 5.21
CA ILE A 105 -5.86 -12.45 4.92
C ILE A 105 -4.59 -13.21 4.53
N SER A 106 -3.97 -12.80 3.43
CA SER A 106 -2.77 -13.44 2.86
C SER A 106 -1.69 -12.41 2.53
N ALA A 107 -0.61 -12.38 3.31
CA ALA A 107 0.60 -11.61 3.00
C ALA A 107 1.31 -12.22 1.79
N THR A 108 0.97 -11.76 0.58
CA THR A 108 1.55 -12.23 -0.68
C THR A 108 2.84 -11.51 -1.06
N GLY A 109 3.10 -10.33 -0.48
CA GLY A 109 4.29 -9.51 -0.75
C GLY A 109 4.35 -8.93 -2.16
N ASN A 110 3.28 -9.08 -2.95
CA ASN A 110 3.17 -8.66 -4.35
C ASN A 110 1.81 -7.99 -4.56
N PRO A 111 1.73 -6.72 -4.99
CA PRO A 111 0.48 -5.99 -5.21
C PRO A 111 -0.60 -6.80 -5.96
N GLN A 112 -1.76 -6.96 -5.35
CA GLN A 112 -2.87 -7.77 -5.88
C GLN A 112 -4.01 -6.88 -6.38
N ARG A 113 -4.56 -7.22 -7.54
CA ARG A 113 -5.69 -6.52 -8.15
C ARG A 113 -6.97 -6.68 -7.31
N ILE A 114 -7.62 -5.56 -7.00
CA ILE A 114 -8.98 -5.48 -6.48
C ILE A 114 -9.87 -4.98 -7.64
N PRO A 115 -10.73 -5.84 -8.23
CA PRO A 115 -11.55 -5.47 -9.38
C PRO A 115 -12.80 -4.71 -8.94
N LEU A 116 -12.90 -3.43 -9.29
CA LEU A 116 -14.04 -2.56 -8.95
C LEU A 116 -14.92 -2.22 -10.17
N MET A 117 -15.99 -1.46 -9.93
CA MET A 117 -16.95 -1.09 -10.97
C MET A 117 -16.38 -0.01 -11.90
N GLY A 118 -15.70 -0.46 -12.97
CA GLY A 118 -15.21 0.39 -14.06
C GLY A 118 -13.73 0.79 -13.95
N HIS A 119 -13.02 0.33 -12.92
CA HIS A 119 -11.59 0.54 -12.69
C HIS A 119 -11.02 -0.64 -11.88
N ASP A 120 -9.69 -0.68 -11.74
CA ASP A 120 -8.97 -1.70 -10.98
C ASP A 120 -8.03 -1.03 -9.98
N GLU A 121 -8.27 -1.27 -8.70
CA GLU A 121 -7.35 -0.93 -7.62
C GLU A 121 -6.28 -2.03 -7.47
N TYR A 122 -5.16 -1.71 -6.81
CA TYR A 122 -4.13 -2.67 -6.43
C TYR A 122 -3.69 -2.48 -4.98
N THR A 123 -3.61 -3.57 -4.22
CA THR A 123 -3.06 -3.52 -2.86
C THR A 123 -1.60 -3.04 -2.87
N ILE A 124 -1.21 -2.33 -1.82
CA ILE A 124 0.07 -1.61 -1.76
C ILE A 124 1.15 -2.45 -1.09
N ARG A 125 2.35 -2.41 -1.66
CA ARG A 125 3.56 -2.87 -0.99
C ARG A 125 4.16 -1.73 -0.15
N PHE A 126 3.74 -1.64 1.10
CA PHE A 126 4.12 -0.53 1.99
C PHE A 126 5.63 -0.47 2.30
N SER A 127 6.39 -1.57 2.17
CA SER A 127 7.86 -1.54 2.28
C SER A 127 8.50 -0.57 1.30
N ASP A 128 7.97 -0.51 0.09
CA ASP A 128 8.56 0.26 -1.01
C ASP A 128 8.26 1.76 -0.81
N LEU A 129 7.08 2.10 -0.29
CA LEU A 129 6.74 3.47 0.12
C LEU A 129 7.56 3.96 1.31
N VAL A 130 7.84 3.09 2.30
CA VAL A 130 8.74 3.40 3.43
C VAL A 130 10.14 3.74 2.93
N ALA A 131 10.72 2.90 2.05
CA ALA A 131 12.03 3.15 1.46
C ALA A 131 12.08 4.45 0.63
N VAL A 132 11.00 4.79 -0.09
CA VAL A 132 10.88 6.06 -0.83
C VAL A 132 10.90 7.26 0.12
N ALA A 133 10.11 7.24 1.18
CA ALA A 133 10.06 8.33 2.16
C ALA A 133 11.41 8.52 2.89
N GLU A 134 12.03 7.43 3.35
CA GLU A 134 13.33 7.47 4.05
C GLU A 134 14.44 7.99 3.14
N LYS A 135 14.49 7.55 1.87
CA LYS A 135 15.48 8.02 0.89
C LYS A 135 15.32 9.51 0.57
N LYS A 136 14.10 10.05 0.67
CA LYS A 136 13.78 11.49 0.57
C LYS A 136 13.97 12.25 1.89
N GLY A 137 14.47 11.61 2.94
CA GLY A 137 14.83 12.24 4.22
C GLY A 137 13.70 12.37 5.24
N TYR A 138 12.59 11.65 5.07
CA TYR A 138 11.49 11.61 6.03
C TYR A 138 11.69 10.51 7.07
N ARG A 139 11.25 10.78 8.31
CA ARG A 139 11.03 9.74 9.32
C ARG A 139 9.68 9.07 9.08
N THR A 140 9.68 7.75 9.08
CA THR A 140 8.52 6.90 8.79
C THR A 140 7.92 6.31 10.06
N MET A 141 6.61 6.06 10.02
CA MET A 141 5.89 5.19 10.94
C MET A 141 4.83 4.43 10.13
N ARG A 142 4.93 3.11 10.11
CA ARG A 142 3.98 2.20 9.46
C ARG A 142 3.22 1.43 10.53
N GLY A 143 1.95 1.14 10.29
CA GLY A 143 1.12 0.29 11.15
C GLY A 143 -0.18 -0.13 10.49
N SER A 144 -1.08 -0.72 11.26
CA SER A 144 -2.39 -1.22 10.82
C SER A 144 -3.52 -0.41 11.47
N TYR A 145 -4.69 -0.32 10.83
CA TYR A 145 -5.84 0.39 11.41
C TYR A 145 -6.22 -0.11 12.82
N CYS A 146 -5.93 -1.36 13.18
CA CYS A 146 -6.09 -1.87 14.55
C CYS A 146 -5.27 -1.15 15.63
N ASP A 147 -4.25 -0.35 15.29
CA ASP A 147 -3.50 0.46 16.26
C ASP A 147 -4.40 1.52 16.93
N PHE A 148 -5.35 2.08 16.17
CA PHE A 148 -6.23 3.16 16.61
C PHE A 148 -7.73 2.84 16.54
N ILE A 149 -8.19 2.00 15.61
CA ILE A 149 -9.57 1.49 15.57
C ILE A 149 -9.66 0.23 16.44
N ARG A 150 -10.34 0.36 17.58
CA ARG A 150 -10.50 -0.71 18.57
C ARG A 150 -11.94 -1.23 18.61
N TYR A 151 -12.08 -2.52 18.84
CA TYR A 151 -13.37 -3.21 18.95
C TYR A 151 -13.33 -4.26 20.07
N ASP A 152 -14.49 -4.60 20.63
CA ASP A 152 -14.60 -5.62 21.69
C ASP A 152 -14.78 -7.02 21.09
N TYR A 153 -13.87 -7.94 21.40
CA TYR A 153 -13.98 -9.35 20.99
C TYR A 153 -14.99 -10.09 21.88
N THR A 154 -16.27 -9.98 21.50
CA THR A 154 -17.42 -10.59 22.19
C THR A 154 -17.77 -11.97 21.64
N ASP A 155 -18.55 -12.76 22.38
CA ASP A 155 -19.14 -14.03 21.90
C ASP A 155 -19.94 -13.83 20.60
N ARG A 156 -20.59 -12.68 20.43
CA ARG A 156 -21.28 -12.31 19.18
C ARG A 156 -20.29 -12.19 18.02
N LEU A 157 -19.16 -11.50 18.21
CA LEU A 157 -18.15 -11.37 17.17
C LEU A 157 -17.50 -12.72 16.85
N HIS A 158 -17.13 -13.50 17.88
CA HIS A 158 -16.64 -14.87 17.69
C HIS A 158 -17.61 -15.68 16.84
N PHE A 159 -18.92 -15.66 17.16
CA PHE A 159 -19.93 -16.35 16.36
C PHE A 159 -19.98 -15.84 14.92
N ILE A 160 -19.92 -14.53 14.68
CA ILE A 160 -19.97 -13.94 13.33
C ILE A 160 -18.78 -14.40 12.47
N LEU A 161 -17.58 -14.46 13.06
CA LEU A 161 -16.36 -14.94 12.41
C LEU A 161 -16.41 -16.46 12.16
N THR A 162 -16.81 -17.28 13.14
CA THR A 162 -16.71 -18.75 13.03
C THR A 162 -17.93 -19.45 12.38
N SER A 163 -19.09 -18.80 12.29
CA SER A 163 -20.34 -19.49 11.91
C SER A 163 -20.58 -19.64 10.41
N GLY A 164 -19.82 -18.94 9.55
CA GLY A 164 -20.12 -18.84 8.12
C GLY A 164 -21.50 -18.22 7.82
N SER A 165 -22.08 -17.49 8.77
CA SER A 165 -23.48 -17.04 8.70
C SER A 165 -23.72 -16.04 7.57
N GLN A 166 -24.61 -16.43 6.65
CA GLN A 166 -25.02 -15.71 5.44
C GLN A 166 -26.09 -14.63 5.73
N LYS A 167 -25.83 -13.77 6.72
CA LYS A 167 -26.61 -12.55 6.96
C LYS A 167 -25.78 -11.34 6.57
N ASP A 168 -26.39 -10.38 5.90
CA ASP A 168 -25.79 -9.13 5.43
C ASP A 168 -25.04 -8.41 6.59
N GLU A 169 -25.67 -8.27 7.75
CA GLU A 169 -25.06 -7.68 8.96
C GLU A 169 -23.80 -8.46 9.42
N HIS A 170 -23.85 -9.80 9.36
CA HIS A 170 -22.72 -10.64 9.74
C HIS A 170 -21.60 -10.63 8.69
N GLU A 171 -21.94 -10.41 7.42
CA GLU A 171 -20.97 -10.23 6.34
C GLU A 171 -20.28 -8.86 6.43
N ILE A 172 -21.03 -7.78 6.62
CA ILE A 172 -20.48 -6.43 6.84
C ILE A 172 -19.52 -6.42 8.05
N ILE A 173 -19.87 -7.12 9.13
CA ILE A 173 -19.00 -7.23 10.31
C ILE A 173 -17.76 -8.11 10.05
N ARG A 174 -17.83 -9.12 9.17
CA ARG A 174 -16.63 -9.87 8.75
C ARG A 174 -15.70 -9.00 7.90
N HIS A 175 -16.20 -8.42 6.82
CA HIS A 175 -15.43 -7.54 5.93
C HIS A 175 -14.78 -6.42 6.73
N PHE A 176 -15.54 -5.67 7.55
CA PHE A 176 -14.98 -4.61 8.40
C PHE A 176 -13.83 -5.09 9.31
N ILE A 177 -13.92 -6.29 9.89
CA ILE A 177 -12.83 -6.81 10.75
C ILE A 177 -11.66 -7.32 9.91
N GLU A 178 -11.87 -7.84 8.70
CA GLU A 178 -10.80 -8.15 7.75
C GLU A 178 -10.10 -6.87 7.29
N ASP A 179 -10.86 -5.83 6.90
CA ASP A 179 -10.39 -4.50 6.48
C ASP A 179 -9.48 -3.85 7.54
N LEU A 180 -9.85 -3.93 8.83
CA LEU A 180 -8.99 -3.41 9.91
C LEU A 180 -7.60 -4.06 10.00
N TYR A 181 -7.42 -5.27 9.45
CA TYR A 181 -6.15 -5.99 9.41
C TYR A 181 -5.50 -6.04 8.02
N THR A 182 -6.23 -5.82 6.92
CA THR A 182 -5.65 -5.65 5.58
C THR A 182 -5.18 -4.22 5.33
N SER A 183 -5.86 -3.21 5.88
CA SER A 183 -5.48 -1.81 5.73
C SER A 183 -4.30 -1.45 6.63
N GLU A 184 -3.26 -0.92 5.99
CA GLU A 184 -2.11 -0.32 6.65
C GLU A 184 -2.08 1.19 6.41
N TYR A 185 -1.34 1.89 7.26
CA TYR A 185 -1.02 3.30 7.11
C TYR A 185 0.49 3.53 7.10
N LEU A 186 0.91 4.60 6.44
CA LEU A 186 2.24 5.19 6.49
C LEU A 186 2.11 6.67 6.85
N ILE A 187 2.69 7.05 7.99
CA ILE A 187 2.96 8.43 8.35
C ILE A 187 4.43 8.72 7.99
N ALA A 188 4.66 9.65 7.08
CA ALA A 188 5.98 10.21 6.79
C ALA A 188 6.05 11.64 7.35
N THR A 189 7.11 11.96 8.09
CA THR A 189 7.31 13.29 8.69
C THR A 189 8.72 13.82 8.49
N ARG A 190 8.86 15.14 8.33
CA ARG A 190 10.12 15.87 8.44
C ARG A 190 9.96 17.16 9.25
N GLU A 191 11.08 17.75 9.63
CA GLU A 191 11.16 18.98 10.45
C GLU A 191 11.25 20.24 9.58
#